data_AF-A0A3N4ZMF0-F1
#
_entry.id   AF-A0A3N4ZMF0-F1
#
_cell.length_a   1.000
_cell.length_b   1.000
_cell.length_c   1.000
_cell.angle_alpha   90.00
_cell.angle_beta   90.00
_cell.angle_gamma   90.00
#
_symmetry.space_group_name_H-M   'P 1'
#
loop_
_entity.id
_entity.type
_entity.pdbx_description
1 polymer ?
#
loop_
_entity_poly.entity_id
_entity_poly.type
_entity_poly.pdbx_seq_one_letter_code
_entity_poly.pdbx_strand_id
1 'polypeptide(L)'
;MSGQEVSGHDASGPGAGASGTARAAHPEDLARRLLGRLGARGWTLGVAESLTGGGVTSVLVSVPGASAVLRGGVVAYATDLKSGLLGVDGGLLAARGAVDPDVASQMAAGVRRATGADVGLATTGVAGPDPQDGQAPGRVYVAVSAPGTDRVRRIDLTGTRPDIIAGATSGVLRLALSVIPELSSSVAQG
;
A
#
# COMPACT_ATOMS: atom_id res chain seq x y z
N MET A 1 3.49 -38.57 -55.48
CA MET A 1 2.74 -39.74 -55.00
C MET A 1 3.22 -39.98 -53.57
N SER A 2 2.48 -39.85 -52.48
CA SER A 2 1.06 -39.64 -52.16
C SER A 2 1.11 -39.25 -50.65
N GLY A 3 0.48 -38.21 -50.11
CA GLY A 3 -0.97 -37.98 -50.08
C GLY A 3 -1.65 -38.96 -49.14
N GLN A 4 -1.86 -38.61 -47.86
CA GLN A 4 -3.19 -38.68 -47.23
C GLN A 4 -3.27 -38.06 -45.82
N GLU A 5 -4.26 -37.17 -45.69
CA GLU A 5 -4.83 -36.59 -44.48
C GLU A 5 -5.81 -37.56 -43.82
N VAL A 6 -6.04 -37.44 -42.50
CA VAL A 6 -7.27 -37.90 -41.86
C VAL A 6 -7.70 -36.93 -40.74
N SER A 7 -8.73 -36.13 -41.07
CA SER A 7 -9.96 -35.83 -40.31
C SER A 7 -9.91 -35.58 -38.79
N GLY A 8 -10.15 -34.32 -38.42
CA GLY A 8 -11.40 -33.86 -37.79
C GLY A 8 -12.01 -34.63 -36.61
N HIS A 9 -12.03 -33.98 -35.44
CA HIS A 9 -13.18 -34.04 -34.55
C HIS A 9 -13.43 -32.67 -33.91
N ASP A 10 -14.54 -32.09 -34.31
CA ASP A 10 -15.15 -30.89 -33.73
C ASP A 10 -15.88 -31.30 -32.44
N ALA A 11 -15.61 -30.63 -31.33
CA ALA A 11 -16.41 -30.75 -30.12
C ALA A 11 -16.50 -29.39 -29.43
N SER A 12 -17.61 -28.73 -29.69
CA SER A 12 -18.04 -27.50 -29.03
C SER A 12 -18.62 -27.78 -27.63
N GLY A 13 -18.05 -27.11 -26.61
CA GLY A 13 -18.70 -26.71 -25.33
C GLY A 13 -19.00 -27.80 -24.29
N PRO A 14 -19.15 -27.46 -22.98
CA PRO A 14 -19.68 -26.20 -22.47
C PRO A 14 -18.77 -25.45 -21.48
N GLY A 15 -19.18 -24.21 -21.19
CA GLY A 15 -18.43 -23.22 -20.41
C GLY A 15 -17.98 -23.67 -19.03
N ALA A 16 -16.69 -23.48 -18.77
CA ALA A 16 -16.17 -23.28 -17.43
C ALA A 16 -16.39 -21.81 -17.08
N GLY A 17 -17.31 -21.56 -16.15
CA GLY A 17 -17.77 -20.25 -15.77
C GLY A 17 -16.63 -19.27 -15.50
N ALA A 18 -16.77 -18.07 -16.06
CA ALA A 18 -16.13 -16.89 -15.53
C ALA A 18 -16.67 -16.67 -14.10
N SER A 19 -16.05 -17.35 -13.13
CA SER A 19 -16.14 -16.99 -11.73
C SER A 19 -15.46 -15.64 -11.62
N GLY A 20 -16.27 -14.58 -11.72
CA GLY A 20 -15.90 -13.22 -11.41
C GLY A 20 -15.56 -13.10 -9.93
N THR A 21 -14.43 -13.66 -9.52
CA THR A 21 -13.71 -13.13 -8.37
C THR A 21 -13.37 -11.69 -8.76
N ALA A 22 -13.83 -10.72 -7.98
CA ALA A 22 -13.46 -9.33 -8.20
C ALA A 22 -11.93 -9.26 -8.23
N ARG A 23 -11.35 -9.17 -9.43
CA ARG A 23 -9.90 -9.15 -9.64
C ARG A 23 -9.35 -8.09 -8.71
N ALA A 24 -8.51 -8.50 -7.77
CA ALA A 24 -7.98 -7.60 -6.75
C ALA A 24 -7.46 -6.35 -7.46
N ALA A 25 -8.01 -5.18 -7.11
CA ALA A 25 -7.68 -3.92 -7.78
C ALA A 25 -6.14 -3.77 -7.86
N HIS A 26 -5.65 -3.52 -9.08
CA HIS A 26 -4.22 -3.40 -9.35
C HIS A 26 -3.64 -2.23 -8.56
N PRO A 27 -2.42 -2.34 -7.98
CA PRO A 27 -1.83 -1.27 -7.16
C PRO A 27 -1.83 0.10 -7.85
N GLU A 28 -1.58 0.14 -9.16
CA GLU A 28 -1.63 1.37 -9.98
C GLU A 28 -3.03 2.01 -10.03
N ASP A 29 -4.10 1.21 -10.03
CA ASP A 29 -5.47 1.74 -9.97
C ASP A 29 -5.77 2.39 -8.62
N LEU A 30 -5.35 1.71 -7.54
CA LEU A 30 -5.48 2.25 -6.19
C LEU A 30 -4.70 3.56 -6.05
N ALA A 31 -3.47 3.61 -6.58
CA ALA A 31 -2.64 4.81 -6.59
C ALA A 31 -3.29 5.95 -7.39
N ARG A 32 -3.76 5.68 -8.61
CA ARG A 32 -4.44 6.69 -9.44
C ARG A 32 -5.64 7.30 -8.73
N ARG A 33 -6.48 6.46 -8.12
CA ARG A 33 -7.66 6.89 -7.36
C ARG A 33 -7.26 7.72 -6.14
N LEU A 34 -6.24 7.29 -5.39
CA LEU A 34 -5.76 8.02 -4.23
C LEU A 34 -5.22 9.40 -4.62
N LEU A 35 -4.35 9.47 -5.62
CA LEU A 35 -3.79 10.72 -6.14
C LEU A 35 -4.90 11.66 -6.62
N GLY A 36 -5.91 11.14 -7.34
CA GLY A 36 -7.07 11.93 -7.77
C GLY A 36 -7.87 12.51 -6.59
N ARG A 37 -8.12 11.71 -5.54
CA ARG A 37 -8.86 12.16 -4.34
C ARG A 37 -8.11 13.20 -3.52
N LEU A 38 -6.79 13.10 -3.45
CA LEU A 38 -5.93 14.07 -2.78
C LEU A 38 -5.82 15.36 -3.59
N GLY A 39 -5.60 15.25 -4.91
CA GLY A 39 -5.56 16.39 -5.83
C GLY A 39 -6.85 17.19 -5.80
N ALA A 40 -8.02 16.54 -5.82
CA ALA A 40 -9.32 17.20 -5.70
C ALA A 40 -9.51 17.97 -4.38
N ARG A 41 -8.73 17.66 -3.34
CA ARG A 41 -8.74 18.34 -2.03
C ARG A 41 -7.64 19.39 -1.89
N GLY A 42 -6.72 19.49 -2.87
CA GLY A 42 -5.48 20.24 -2.72
C GLY A 42 -4.55 19.67 -1.64
N TRP A 43 -4.70 18.39 -1.30
CA TRP A 43 -3.86 17.71 -0.32
C TRP A 43 -2.65 17.04 -0.97
N THR A 44 -1.58 16.97 -0.20
CA THR A 44 -0.30 16.38 -0.59
C THR A 44 0.01 15.12 0.21
N LEU A 45 0.93 14.29 -0.30
CA LEU A 45 1.22 12.94 0.21
C LEU A 45 2.71 12.74 0.50
N GLY A 46 3.01 12.15 1.66
CA GLY A 46 4.30 11.58 2.02
C GLY A 46 4.19 10.09 2.36
N VAL A 47 5.26 9.31 2.12
CA VAL A 47 5.23 7.85 2.33
C VAL A 47 6.44 7.38 3.14
N ALA A 48 6.21 6.77 4.30
CA ALA A 48 7.21 6.05 5.08
C ALA A 48 7.18 4.56 4.74
N GLU A 49 8.30 4.00 4.32
CA GLU A 49 8.39 2.59 3.93
C GLU A 49 9.43 1.86 4.78
N SER A 50 9.12 0.62 5.16
CA SER A 50 10.10 -0.33 5.69
C SER A 50 10.11 -1.56 4.79
N LEU A 51 9.26 -2.56 5.06
CA LEU A 51 9.28 -3.82 4.31
C LEU A 51 9.04 -3.67 2.80
N THR A 52 8.35 -2.61 2.36
CA THR A 52 8.04 -2.39 0.95
C THR A 52 9.19 -1.78 0.16
N GLY A 53 10.21 -1.24 0.84
CA GLY A 53 11.48 -0.84 0.22
C GLY A 53 11.39 0.21 -0.89
N GLY A 54 10.36 1.05 -0.91
CA GLY A 54 10.12 2.01 -2.01
C GLY A 54 8.99 1.58 -2.97
N GLY A 55 8.43 0.39 -2.80
CA GLY A 55 7.35 -0.15 -3.65
C GLY A 55 6.08 0.71 -3.65
N VAL A 56 5.70 1.30 -2.52
CA VAL A 56 4.53 2.19 -2.47
C VAL A 56 4.79 3.46 -3.27
N THR A 57 5.95 4.08 -3.04
CA THR A 57 6.38 5.28 -3.76
C THR A 57 6.50 5.01 -5.26
N SER A 58 7.09 3.88 -5.65
CA SER A 58 7.24 3.46 -7.06
C SER A 58 5.89 3.34 -7.77
N VAL A 59 4.90 2.69 -7.15
CA VAL A 59 3.54 2.55 -7.70
C VAL A 59 2.82 3.91 -7.79
N LEU A 60 3.07 4.83 -6.87
CA LEU A 60 2.51 6.19 -6.96
C LEU A 60 3.16 6.98 -8.11
N VAL A 61 4.49 6.91 -8.24
CA VAL A 61 5.27 7.60 -9.29
C VAL A 61 4.91 7.11 -10.69
N SER A 62 4.51 5.84 -10.86
CA SER A 62 4.11 5.32 -12.17
C SER A 62 2.82 5.94 -12.71
N VAL A 63 2.05 6.65 -11.88
CA VAL A 63 0.84 7.36 -12.31
C VAL A 63 1.20 8.75 -12.87
N PRO A 64 0.83 9.06 -14.13
CA PRO A 64 1.06 10.39 -14.70
C PRO A 64 0.47 11.52 -13.81
N GLY A 65 1.27 12.56 -13.58
CA GLY A 65 0.86 13.70 -12.75
C GLY A 65 1.04 13.52 -11.23
N ALA A 66 1.63 12.40 -10.78
CA ALA A 66 1.85 12.14 -9.35
C ALA A 66 2.61 13.25 -8.62
N SER A 67 3.50 13.98 -9.31
CA SER A 67 4.29 15.09 -8.74
C SER A 67 3.45 16.27 -8.24
N ALA A 68 2.19 16.39 -8.68
CA ALA A 68 1.27 17.41 -8.17
C ALA A 68 0.82 17.15 -6.72
N VAL A 69 0.94 15.89 -6.25
CA VAL A 69 0.41 15.44 -4.95
C VAL A 69 1.51 14.81 -4.09
N LEU A 70 2.33 13.92 -4.66
CA LEU A 70 3.38 13.21 -3.95
C LEU A 70 4.58 14.13 -3.71
N ARG A 71 4.87 14.42 -2.44
CA ARG A 71 6.00 15.25 -1.99
C ARG A 71 7.30 14.48 -1.89
N GLY A 72 7.22 13.20 -1.56
CA GLY A 72 8.37 12.33 -1.40
C GLY A 72 8.08 11.16 -0.47
N GLY A 73 9.14 10.40 -0.17
CA GLY A 73 9.06 9.28 0.76
C GLY A 73 10.37 9.06 1.49
N VAL A 74 10.29 8.32 2.59
CA VAL A 74 11.41 7.91 3.43
C VAL A 74 11.39 6.40 3.54
N VAL A 75 12.43 5.74 3.06
CA VAL A 75 12.62 4.30 3.28
C VAL A 75 13.45 4.11 4.55
N ALA A 76 12.78 3.94 5.68
CA ALA A 76 13.38 3.70 7.00
C ALA A 76 13.47 2.19 7.26
N TYR A 77 14.31 1.49 6.48
CA TYR A 77 14.43 0.03 6.56
C TYR A 77 15.01 -0.43 7.90
N ALA A 78 16.15 0.15 8.31
CA ALA A 78 16.75 -0.10 9.61
C ALA A 78 15.95 0.54 10.75
N THR A 79 15.96 -0.09 11.93
CA THR A 79 15.13 0.31 13.08
C THR A 79 15.52 1.69 13.62
N ASP A 80 16.82 1.99 13.70
CA ASP A 80 17.36 3.28 14.13
C ASP A 80 16.91 4.43 13.21
N LEU A 81 16.83 4.18 11.90
CA LEU A 81 16.34 5.17 10.93
C LEU A 81 14.87 5.54 11.12
N LYS A 82 14.04 4.65 11.71
CA LYS A 82 12.65 4.99 12.05
C LYS A 82 12.61 6.10 13.10
N SER A 83 13.52 6.06 14.08
CA SER A 83 13.62 7.13 15.07
C SER A 83 14.28 8.37 14.45
N GLY A 84 15.42 8.21 13.79
CA GLY A 84 16.20 9.34 13.27
C GLY A 84 15.52 10.15 12.17
N LEU A 85 14.81 9.49 11.25
CA LEU A 85 14.21 10.16 10.08
C LEU A 85 12.72 10.46 10.26
N LEU A 86 12.00 9.62 11.01
CA LEU A 86 10.54 9.73 11.16
C LEU A 86 10.11 10.16 12.57
N GLY A 87 11.04 10.26 13.51
CA GLY A 87 10.75 10.65 14.89
C GLY A 87 9.88 9.60 15.62
N VAL A 88 10.03 8.33 15.27
CA VAL A 88 9.44 7.23 16.06
C VAL A 88 10.14 7.17 17.41
N ASP A 89 9.37 6.99 18.48
CA ASP A 89 9.86 6.85 19.85
C ASP A 89 10.84 5.67 19.96
N GLY A 90 12.08 5.96 20.36
CA GLY A 90 13.13 4.96 20.54
C GLY A 90 12.83 3.98 21.68
N GLY A 91 12.14 4.42 22.74
CA GLY A 91 11.68 3.56 23.83
C GLY A 91 10.61 2.58 23.37
N LEU A 92 9.69 3.02 22.50
CA LEU A 92 8.70 2.15 21.86
C LEU A 92 9.39 1.09 20.99
N LEU A 93 10.34 1.49 20.15
CA LEU A 93 11.10 0.56 19.29
C LEU A 93 11.88 -0.47 20.12
N ALA A 94 12.51 -0.04 21.22
CA ALA A 94 13.25 -0.95 22.10
C ALA A 94 12.33 -1.94 22.83
N ALA A 95 11.14 -1.49 23.27
CA ALA A 95 10.23 -2.30 24.05
C ALA A 95 9.35 -3.25 23.20
N ARG A 96 8.95 -2.83 22.00
CA ARG A 96 7.93 -3.52 21.18
C ARG A 96 8.39 -3.90 19.78
N GLY A 97 9.59 -3.49 19.38
CA GLY A 97 10.15 -3.77 18.06
C GLY A 97 9.55 -2.91 16.95
N ALA A 98 10.04 -3.11 15.72
CA ALA A 98 9.66 -2.28 14.56
C ALA A 98 8.31 -2.67 13.94
N VAL A 99 7.82 -3.88 14.20
CA VAL A 99 6.58 -4.43 13.63
C VAL A 99 5.45 -4.32 14.64
N ASP A 100 4.95 -3.10 14.78
CA ASP A 100 3.99 -2.72 15.81
C ASP A 100 3.00 -1.65 15.29
N PRO A 101 1.72 -1.66 15.70
CA PRO A 101 0.74 -0.67 15.24
C PRO A 101 1.10 0.78 15.61
N ASP A 102 1.68 1.01 16.79
CA ASP A 102 2.03 2.36 17.25
C ASP A 102 3.26 2.89 16.50
N VAL A 103 4.21 1.99 16.18
CA VAL A 103 5.33 2.32 15.29
C VAL A 103 4.82 2.71 13.91
N ALA A 104 3.88 1.95 13.33
CA ALA A 104 3.28 2.28 12.04
C ALA A 104 2.57 3.65 12.07
N SER A 105 1.81 3.93 13.14
CA SER A 105 1.16 5.23 13.36
C SER A 105 2.19 6.37 13.41
N GLN A 106 3.23 6.23 14.22
CA GLN A 106 4.28 7.24 14.37
C GLN A 106 5.08 7.44 13.08
N MET A 107 5.33 6.39 12.31
CA MET A 107 5.94 6.50 10.97
C MET A 107 5.08 7.34 10.02
N ALA A 108 3.76 7.13 10.00
CA ALA A 108 2.84 7.88 9.14
C ALA A 108 2.76 9.36 9.53
N ALA A 109 2.67 9.66 10.83
CA ALA A 109 2.73 11.04 11.32
C ALA A 109 4.12 11.67 11.08
N GLY A 110 5.18 10.88 11.23
CA GLY A 110 6.57 11.26 11.01
C GLY A 110 6.83 11.74 9.59
N VAL A 111 6.39 10.97 8.60
CA VAL A 111 6.63 11.34 7.19
C VAL A 111 5.87 12.59 6.78
N ARG A 112 4.69 12.87 7.36
CA ARG A 112 3.99 14.16 7.15
C ARG A 112 4.88 15.32 7.57
N ARG A 113 5.46 15.25 8.77
CA ARG A 113 6.37 16.28 9.27
C ARG A 113 7.62 16.39 8.40
N ALA A 114 8.24 15.27 8.05
CA ALA A 114 9.48 15.26 7.28
C ALA A 114 9.33 15.80 5.85
N THR A 115 8.16 15.60 5.23
CA THR A 115 7.89 16.02 3.84
C THR A 115 7.06 17.30 3.72
N GLY A 116 6.52 17.80 4.84
CA GLY A 116 5.53 18.87 4.85
C GLY A 116 4.19 18.48 4.20
N ALA A 117 3.87 17.19 4.11
CA ALA A 117 2.67 16.70 3.43
C ALA A 117 1.43 16.69 4.33
N ASP A 118 0.26 16.88 3.73
CA ASP A 118 -1.02 16.81 4.43
C ASP A 118 -1.32 15.39 4.92
N VAL A 119 -0.98 14.39 4.12
CA VAL A 119 -1.25 12.97 4.37
C VAL A 119 0.04 12.17 4.41
N GLY A 120 0.16 11.26 5.38
CA GLY A 120 1.27 10.34 5.52
C GLY A 120 0.80 8.90 5.46
N LEU A 121 1.48 8.07 4.68
CA LEU A 121 1.29 6.63 4.66
C LEU A 121 2.48 5.95 5.34
N ALA A 122 2.27 4.81 5.99
CA ALA A 122 3.36 3.99 6.49
C ALA A 122 3.16 2.49 6.29
N THR A 123 4.26 1.78 6.09
CA THR A 123 4.33 0.32 6.07
C THR A 123 5.44 -0.21 6.98
N THR A 124 5.13 -1.16 7.85
CA THR A 124 6.12 -1.93 8.63
C THR A 124 5.65 -3.37 8.80
N GLY A 125 6.55 -4.34 8.82
CA GLY A 125 6.17 -5.75 8.77
C GLY A 125 7.31 -6.69 8.45
N VAL A 126 7.01 -7.99 8.47
CA VAL A 126 7.97 -9.05 8.17
C VAL A 126 7.68 -9.59 6.78
N ALA A 127 8.56 -9.30 5.81
CA ALA A 127 8.39 -9.80 4.45
C ALA A 127 8.77 -11.29 4.28
N GLY A 128 9.37 -11.92 5.30
CA GLY A 128 9.81 -13.32 5.26
C GLY A 128 11.11 -13.51 4.46
N PRO A 129 11.56 -14.77 4.27
CA PRO A 129 10.86 -15.99 4.66
C PRO A 129 10.95 -16.31 6.16
N ASP A 130 11.90 -15.73 6.88
CA ASP A 130 12.13 -16.00 8.29
C ASP A 130 11.31 -15.06 9.20
N PRO A 131 10.94 -15.49 10.41
CA PRO A 131 10.38 -14.62 11.44
C PRO A 131 11.36 -13.50 11.83
N GLN A 132 10.84 -12.35 12.25
CA GLN A 132 11.63 -11.24 12.76
C GLN A 132 10.96 -10.63 13.98
N ASP A 133 11.74 -10.35 15.04
CA ASP A 133 11.27 -9.72 16.29
C ASP A 133 10.05 -10.45 16.92
N GLY A 134 10.05 -11.79 16.85
CA GLY A 134 8.95 -12.63 17.34
C GLY A 134 7.68 -12.61 16.48
N GLN A 135 7.69 -11.92 15.33
CA GLN A 135 6.57 -11.88 14.39
C GLN A 135 6.78 -12.84 13.23
N ALA A 136 5.69 -13.53 12.85
CA ALA A 136 5.69 -14.42 11.71
C ALA A 136 5.79 -13.66 10.38
N PRO A 137 6.40 -14.27 9.34
CA PRO A 137 6.33 -13.76 7.97
C PRO A 137 4.90 -13.43 7.55
N GLY A 138 4.74 -12.31 6.85
CA GLY A 138 3.44 -11.84 6.39
C GLY A 138 2.69 -10.96 7.38
N ARG A 139 3.17 -10.82 8.63
CA ARG A 139 2.61 -9.81 9.55
C ARG A 139 3.01 -8.41 9.13
N VAL A 140 2.02 -7.59 8.80
CA VAL A 140 2.21 -6.21 8.34
C VAL A 140 1.27 -5.27 9.09
N TYR A 141 1.77 -4.10 9.44
CA TYR A 141 0.98 -2.96 9.84
C TYR A 141 1.09 -1.88 8.78
N VAL A 142 -0.06 -1.38 8.35
CA VAL A 142 -0.16 -0.21 7.47
C VAL A 142 -0.88 0.91 8.20
N ALA A 143 -0.46 2.14 7.99
CA ALA A 143 -1.03 3.29 8.65
C ALA A 143 -1.25 4.46 7.68
N VAL A 144 -2.24 5.28 8.02
CA VAL A 144 -2.59 6.54 7.37
C VAL A 144 -2.69 7.58 8.47
N SER A 145 -2.00 8.70 8.30
CA SER A 145 -2.23 9.92 9.06
C SER A 145 -2.72 11.01 8.10
N ALA A 146 -3.82 11.66 8.43
CA ALA A 146 -4.44 12.69 7.61
C ALA A 146 -5.07 13.77 8.50
N PRO A 147 -5.45 14.94 7.95
CA PRO A 147 -6.14 15.96 8.74
C PRO A 147 -7.41 15.41 9.40
N GLY A 148 -7.45 15.45 10.73
CA GLY A 148 -8.60 15.01 11.54
C GLY A 148 -8.76 13.50 11.71
N THR A 149 -7.87 12.66 11.17
CA THR A 149 -7.98 11.20 11.30
C THR A 149 -6.66 10.47 11.15
N ASP A 150 -6.41 9.54 12.06
CA ASP A 150 -5.31 8.58 11.97
C ASP A 150 -5.89 7.17 12.03
N ARG A 151 -5.37 6.28 11.18
CA ARG A 151 -5.83 4.89 11.12
C ARG A 151 -4.67 3.94 10.92
N VAL A 152 -4.65 2.87 11.71
CA VAL A 152 -3.71 1.75 11.56
C VAL A 152 -4.50 0.48 11.31
N ARG A 153 -3.96 -0.43 10.50
CA ARG A 153 -4.53 -1.74 10.25
C ARG A 153 -3.43 -2.80 10.22
N ARG A 154 -3.66 -3.89 10.95
CA ARG A 154 -2.91 -5.15 10.78
C ARG A 154 -3.43 -5.87 9.54
N ILE A 155 -2.51 -6.39 8.74
CA ILE A 155 -2.77 -7.26 7.61
C ILE A 155 -1.87 -8.48 7.79
N ASP A 156 -2.46 -9.68 7.78
CA ASP A 156 -1.70 -10.92 7.73
C ASP A 156 -1.74 -11.43 6.28
N LEU A 157 -0.57 -11.44 5.65
CA LEU A 157 -0.37 -11.81 4.24
C LEU A 157 0.27 -13.19 4.16
N THR A 158 0.04 -13.88 3.06
CA THR A 158 0.62 -15.19 2.78
C THR A 158 1.30 -15.18 1.41
N GLY A 159 2.33 -16.01 1.25
CA GLY A 159 3.06 -16.15 0.00
C GLY A 159 4.54 -15.85 0.16
N THR A 160 5.20 -15.60 -0.97
CA THR A 160 6.63 -15.27 -1.02
C THR A 160 6.89 -13.84 -0.55
N ARG A 161 8.16 -13.49 -0.34
CA ARG A 161 8.56 -12.11 -0.03
C ARG A 161 8.01 -11.08 -1.03
N PRO A 162 8.11 -11.28 -2.36
CA PRO A 162 7.44 -10.42 -3.34
C PRO A 162 5.92 -10.30 -3.16
N ASP A 163 5.22 -11.41 -2.87
CA ASP A 163 3.76 -11.40 -2.65
C ASP A 163 3.39 -10.56 -1.43
N ILE A 164 4.15 -10.69 -0.34
CA ILE A 164 3.94 -9.91 0.89
C ILE A 164 4.21 -8.43 0.65
N ILE A 165 5.26 -8.07 -0.10
CA ILE A 165 5.56 -6.68 -0.45
C ILE A 165 4.44 -6.08 -1.32
N ALA A 166 3.96 -6.80 -2.33
CA ALA A 166 2.86 -6.36 -3.19
C ALA A 166 1.54 -6.23 -2.42
N GLY A 167 1.26 -7.18 -1.52
CA GLY A 167 0.11 -7.16 -0.63
C GLY A 167 0.14 -5.97 0.34
N ALA A 168 1.30 -5.68 0.96
CA ALA A 168 1.48 -4.54 1.85
C ALA A 168 1.30 -3.20 1.10
N THR A 169 1.84 -3.12 -0.12
CA THR A 169 1.70 -1.95 -1.00
C THR A 169 0.23 -1.69 -1.34
N SER A 170 -0.50 -2.72 -1.75
CA SER A 170 -1.94 -2.62 -2.00
C SER A 170 -2.73 -2.30 -0.73
N GLY A 171 -2.30 -2.87 0.40
CA GLY A 171 -2.95 -2.73 1.70
C GLY A 171 -2.96 -1.29 2.21
N VAL A 172 -1.83 -0.58 2.13
CA VAL A 172 -1.76 0.83 2.57
C VAL A 172 -2.58 1.75 1.66
N LEU A 173 -2.56 1.52 0.35
CA LEU A 173 -3.37 2.31 -0.60
C LEU A 173 -4.88 2.08 -0.38
N ARG A 174 -5.30 0.84 -0.12
CA ARG A 174 -6.71 0.53 0.24
C ARG A 174 -7.12 1.18 1.56
N LEU A 175 -6.25 1.16 2.57
CA LEU A 175 -6.52 1.84 3.83
C LEU A 175 -6.70 3.34 3.60
N ALA A 176 -5.80 3.97 2.85
CA ALA A 176 -5.88 5.40 2.51
C ALA A 176 -7.19 5.74 1.79
N LEU A 177 -7.61 4.94 0.81
CA LEU A 177 -8.89 5.13 0.11
C LEU A 177 -10.12 4.94 1.02
N SER A 178 -10.02 4.11 2.07
CA SER A 178 -11.11 3.95 3.04
C SER A 178 -11.20 5.13 4.02
N VAL A 179 -10.07 5.75 4.34
CA VAL A 179 -9.96 6.90 5.25
C VAL A 179 -10.27 8.21 4.52
N ILE A 180 -9.94 8.29 3.24
CA ILE A 180 -10.10 9.46 2.38
C ILE A 180 -11.11 9.11 1.29
N PRO A 181 -12.42 9.23 1.57
CA PRO A 181 -13.46 8.93 0.59
C PRO A 181 -13.41 9.92 -0.59
N GLU A 182 -14.24 9.73 -1.61
CA GLU A 182 -14.44 10.79 -2.60
C GLU A 182 -15.13 12.00 -1.94
N LEU A 183 -14.88 13.20 -2.47
CA LEU A 183 -15.70 14.34 -2.09
C LEU A 183 -17.11 14.04 -2.61
N SER A 184 -18.09 14.05 -1.72
CA SER A 184 -19.48 13.97 -2.14
C SER A 184 -19.74 15.21 -2.99
N SER A 185 -20.04 15.03 -4.28
CA SER A 185 -20.58 16.11 -5.08
C SER A 185 -21.87 16.54 -4.40
N SER A 186 -21.86 17.70 -3.74
CA SER A 186 -23.10 18.36 -3.38
C SER A 186 -23.83 18.59 -4.68
N VAL A 187 -24.88 17.81 -4.95
CA VAL A 187 -25.87 18.16 -5.96
C VAL A 187 -26.38 19.52 -5.52
N ALA A 188 -25.94 20.57 -6.22
CA ALA A 188 -26.59 21.87 -6.15
C ALA A 188 -28.03 21.62 -6.58
N GLN A 189 -28.92 21.46 -5.60
CA GLN A 189 -30.35 21.52 -5.82
C GLN A 189 -30.72 23.00 -5.85
N GLY A 190 -31.15 23.44 -7.03
CA GLY A 190 -32.07 24.57 -7.24
C GLY A 190 -31.48 25.95 -7.07
#